data_AF-A0A1B9KI21-F1
#
_entry.id   AF-A0A1B9KI21-F1
#
_cell.length_a   1.000
_cell.length_b   1.000
_cell.length_c   1.000
_cell.angle_alpha   90.00
_cell.angle_beta   90.00
_cell.angle_gamma   90.00
#
_symmetry.space_group_name_H-M   'P 1'
#
loop_
_entity.id
_entity.type
_entity.pdbx_description
1 polymer ?
#
loop_
_entity_poly.entity_id
_entity_poly.type
_entity_poly.pdbx_seq_one_letter_code
_entity_poly.pdbx_strand_id
1 'polypeptide(L)'
;MTNKKIIKRLIKGNWYLRAEDDHDLALILNACHDAKLIWISGNTKVSNVIFEDDEYILHPTYFIGVDCDDTGLSYSHTPFAFEFTHDITEWFYREVIK
;
A
#
# COMPACT_ATOMS: atom_id res chain seq x y z
N MET A 1 -1.12 10.92 -12.13
CA MET A 1 -1.50 11.90 -11.10
C MET A 1 -2.75 11.39 -10.42
N THR A 2 -2.65 11.06 -9.14
CA THR A 2 -3.70 10.37 -8.37
C THR A 2 -4.86 11.29 -8.01
N ASN A 3 -6.07 10.75 -7.98
CA ASN A 3 -7.29 11.45 -7.60
C ASN A 3 -7.14 12.10 -6.20
N LYS A 4 -7.49 13.39 -6.06
CA LYS A 4 -7.40 14.14 -4.79
C LYS A 4 -8.17 13.46 -3.64
N LYS A 5 -9.25 12.75 -3.93
CA LYS A 5 -10.04 12.01 -2.94
C LYS A 5 -9.27 10.81 -2.37
N ILE A 6 -8.55 10.10 -3.23
CA ILE A 6 -7.65 9.01 -2.84
C ILE A 6 -6.56 9.56 -1.92
N ILE A 7 -5.83 10.60 -2.37
CA ILE A 7 -4.77 11.23 -1.57
C ILE A 7 -5.27 11.63 -0.18
N LYS A 8 -6.44 12.29 -0.09
CA LYS A 8 -7.03 12.69 1.19
C LYS A 8 -7.39 11.50 2.09
N ARG A 9 -7.78 10.35 1.54
CA ARG A 9 -8.09 9.15 2.34
C ARG A 9 -6.81 8.47 2.83
N LEU A 10 -5.78 8.41 1.99
CA LEU A 10 -4.50 7.78 2.33
C LEU A 10 -3.79 8.53 3.46
N ILE A 11 -3.78 9.87 3.42
CA ILE A 11 -3.14 10.71 4.45
C ILE A 11 -3.79 10.55 5.84
N LYS A 12 -5.06 10.13 5.92
CA LYS A 12 -5.73 9.92 7.21
C LYS A 12 -5.17 8.76 8.03
N GLY A 13 -4.37 7.88 7.41
CA GLY A 13 -3.87 6.66 8.06
C GLY A 13 -5.00 5.69 8.43
N ASN A 14 -4.64 4.69 9.22
CA ASN A 14 -5.54 3.60 9.66
C ASN A 14 -6.25 2.93 8.47
N TRP A 15 -5.46 2.32 7.58
CA TRP A 15 -5.95 1.57 6.43
C TRP A 15 -4.93 0.54 5.94
N TYR A 16 -5.42 -0.46 5.23
CA TYR A 16 -4.61 -1.30 4.36
C TYR A 16 -5.28 -1.52 3.00
N LEU A 17 -4.45 -1.88 2.03
CA LEU A 17 -4.78 -2.16 0.63
C LEU A 17 -4.16 -3.49 0.24
N ARG A 18 -4.90 -4.29 -0.51
CA ARG A 18 -4.44 -5.55 -1.10
C ARG A 18 -4.07 -5.35 -2.56
N ALA A 19 -2.88 -5.82 -2.94
CA ALA A 19 -2.43 -5.97 -4.31
C ALA A 19 -2.38 -7.45 -4.68
N GLU A 20 -3.09 -7.86 -5.73
CA GLU A 20 -3.07 -9.26 -6.19
C GLU A 20 -1.99 -9.50 -7.25
N ASP A 21 -1.51 -8.43 -7.91
CA ASP A 21 -0.48 -8.49 -8.93
C ASP A 21 0.42 -7.23 -8.94
N ASP A 22 1.39 -7.21 -9.86
CA ASP A 22 2.34 -6.10 -10.02
C ASP A 22 1.66 -4.79 -10.49
N HIS A 23 0.53 -4.89 -11.19
CA HIS A 23 -0.21 -3.72 -11.67
C HIS A 23 -0.92 -3.01 -10.52
N ASP A 24 -1.67 -3.78 -9.72
CA ASP A 24 -2.29 -3.34 -8.48
C ASP A 24 -1.27 -2.69 -7.55
N LEU A 25 -0.14 -3.37 -7.37
CA LEU A 25 0.97 -2.89 -6.57
C LEU A 25 1.46 -1.53 -7.08
N ALA A 26 1.73 -1.40 -8.39
CA ALA A 26 2.16 -0.14 -8.98
C ALA A 26 1.12 0.99 -8.79
N LEU A 27 -0.18 0.69 -8.88
CA LEU A 27 -1.23 1.68 -8.65
C LEU A 27 -1.24 2.18 -7.20
N ILE A 28 -1.21 1.26 -6.24
CA ILE A 28 -1.20 1.60 -4.80
C ILE A 28 0.03 2.45 -4.47
N LEU A 29 1.20 2.06 -4.96
CA LEU A 29 2.45 2.76 -4.67
C LEU A 29 2.52 4.14 -5.30
N ASN A 30 2.05 4.31 -6.53
CA ASN A 30 1.96 5.62 -7.16
C ASN A 30 1.01 6.55 -6.37
N ALA A 31 -0.10 6.02 -5.87
CA ALA A 31 -1.03 6.78 -5.03
C ALA A 31 -0.39 7.18 -3.69
N CYS A 32 0.37 6.28 -3.07
CA CYS A 32 1.11 6.56 -1.83
C CYS A 32 2.23 7.59 -2.05
N HIS A 33 2.95 7.50 -3.16
CA HIS A 33 3.97 8.47 -3.57
C HIS A 33 3.35 9.86 -3.80
N ASP A 34 2.24 9.94 -4.53
CA ASP A 34 1.50 11.20 -4.73
C ASP A 34 0.95 11.78 -3.41
N ALA A 35 0.62 10.90 -2.45
CA ALA A 35 0.23 11.28 -1.08
C ALA A 35 1.43 11.61 -0.16
N LYS A 36 2.67 11.51 -0.66
CA LYS A 36 3.92 11.74 0.09
C LYS A 36 4.05 10.87 1.35
N LEU A 37 3.50 9.66 1.30
CA LEU A 37 3.69 8.68 2.35
C LEU A 37 5.08 8.05 2.24
N ILE A 38 5.71 7.82 3.39
CA ILE A 38 7.10 7.34 3.48
C ILE A 38 7.07 5.98 4.18
N TRP A 39 7.95 5.06 3.82
CA TRP A 39 8.06 3.76 4.49
C TRP A 39 8.59 3.88 5.91
N ILE A 40 8.09 3.05 6.83
CA ILE A 40 8.59 2.98 8.22
C ILE A 40 10.10 2.68 8.26
N SER A 41 10.59 1.88 7.32
CA SER A 41 12.01 1.56 7.19
C SER A 41 12.90 2.75 6.79
N GLY A 42 12.32 3.91 6.48
CA GLY A 42 13.03 5.09 5.97
C GLY A 42 13.50 4.95 4.51
N ASN A 43 13.33 3.78 3.90
CA ASN A 43 13.65 3.56 2.50
C ASN A 43 12.57 4.16 1.60
N THR A 44 12.96 5.02 0.66
CA THR A 44 12.00 5.69 -0.26
C THR A 44 11.76 4.92 -1.55
N LYS A 45 12.49 3.82 -1.79
CA LYS A 45 12.40 3.03 -3.02
C LYS A 45 11.74 1.68 -2.77
N VAL A 46 10.54 1.54 -3.33
CA VAL A 46 9.75 0.31 -3.37
C VAL A 46 10.54 -0.88 -3.93
N SER A 47 11.39 -0.64 -4.94
CA SER A 47 12.22 -1.67 -5.57
C SER A 47 13.17 -2.39 -4.61
N ASN A 48 13.47 -1.80 -3.45
CA ASN A 48 14.37 -2.41 -2.47
C ASN A 48 13.60 -3.13 -1.35
N VAL A 49 12.28 -2.95 -1.29
CA VAL A 49 11.43 -3.50 -0.22
C VAL A 49 10.75 -4.79 -0.68
N ILE A 50 10.48 -4.92 -1.98
CA ILE A 50 9.63 -6.00 -2.52
C ILE A 50 10.43 -7.11 -3.22
N PHE A 51 11.68 -6.85 -3.61
CA PHE A 51 12.50 -7.75 -4.43
C PHE A 51 13.60 -8.51 -3.67
N GLU A 52 13.63 -8.47 -2.33
CA GLU A 52 14.65 -9.20 -1.54
C GLU A 52 14.35 -10.70 -1.35
N ASP A 53 13.18 -11.19 -1.74
CA ASP A 53 12.88 -12.63 -1.71
C ASP A 53 13.21 -13.27 -3.08
N ASP A 54 14.48 -13.61 -3.26
CA ASP A 54 15.08 -14.35 -4.40
C ASP A 54 14.54 -15.78 -4.60
N GLU A 55 13.41 -16.16 -3.96
CA GLU A 55 12.82 -17.49 -4.04
C GLU A 55 11.42 -17.44 -4.65
N TYR A 56 11.33 -17.66 -5.97
CA TYR A 56 10.15 -18.15 -6.69
C TYR A 56 8.78 -17.71 -6.12
N ILE A 57 8.51 -16.41 -6.05
CA ILE A 57 7.20 -15.99 -5.58
C ILE A 57 6.21 -15.98 -6.73
N LEU A 58 5.41 -17.05 -6.80
CA LEU A 58 4.12 -17.09 -7.49
C LEU A 58 3.28 -15.90 -6.99
N HIS A 59 3.28 -14.80 -7.75
CA HIS A 59 2.49 -13.57 -7.54
C HIS A 59 1.96 -13.41 -6.10
N PRO A 60 2.83 -13.08 -5.14
CA PRO A 60 2.41 -12.97 -3.76
C PRO A 60 1.41 -11.82 -3.68
N THR A 61 0.28 -12.09 -3.06
CA THR A 61 -0.60 -11.01 -2.63
C THR A 61 0.19 -10.14 -1.63
N TYR A 62 0.27 -8.84 -1.91
CA TYR A 62 0.85 -7.87 -0.99
C TYR A 62 -0.24 -7.11 -0.27
N PHE A 63 -0.04 -6.87 1.01
CA PHE A 63 -0.85 -5.98 1.81
C PHE A 63 0.01 -4.77 2.15
N ILE A 64 -0.45 -3.57 1.82
CA ILE A 64 0.23 -2.30 2.09
C ILE A 64 -0.67 -1.48 3.00
N GLY A 65 -0.15 -0.94 4.09
CA GLY A 65 -0.97 -0.19 5.01
C GLY A 65 -0.22 0.85 5.82
N VAL A 66 -1.01 1.61 6.57
CA VAL A 66 -0.59 2.61 7.54
C VAL A 66 -1.48 2.43 8.76
N ASP A 67 -0.87 2.13 9.91
CA ASP A 67 -1.61 2.03 11.17
C ASP A 67 -2.03 3.43 11.70
N CYS A 68 -2.90 3.50 12.71
CA CYS A 68 -3.27 4.76 13.35
C CYS A 68 -2.12 5.41 14.13
N ASP A 69 -1.22 4.59 14.67
CA ASP A 69 -0.12 5.02 15.53
C ASP A 69 1.18 5.26 14.74
N ASP A 70 1.26 4.72 13.52
CA ASP A 70 2.38 4.90 12.61
C ASP A 70 2.10 5.96 11.55
N THR A 71 3.12 6.75 11.23
CA THR A 71 3.07 7.70 10.10
C THR A 71 3.64 7.12 8.82
N GLY A 72 4.17 5.89 8.87
CA GLY A 72 4.87 5.27 7.76
C GLY A 72 4.10 4.12 7.12
N LEU A 73 4.38 3.89 5.84
CA LEU A 73 3.93 2.72 5.09
C LEU A 73 4.65 1.48 5.60
N SER A 74 3.89 0.40 5.74
CA SER A 74 4.39 -0.96 5.93
C SER A 74 3.79 -1.89 4.89
N TYR A 75 4.38 -3.07 4.73
CA TYR A 75 3.84 -4.13 3.91
C TYR A 75 3.91 -5.47 4.62
N SER A 76 3.07 -6.40 4.20
CA SER A 76 3.08 -7.79 4.63
C SER A 76 2.55 -8.69 3.52
N HIS A 77 2.88 -9.97 3.59
CA HIS A 77 2.25 -11.01 2.75
C HIS A 77 0.96 -11.58 3.39
N THR A 78 0.58 -11.07 4.56
CA THR A 78 -0.63 -11.51 5.27
C THR A 78 -1.43 -10.30 5.75
N PRO A 79 -2.78 -10.40 5.82
CA PRO A 79 -3.61 -9.31 6.34
C PRO A 79 -3.51 -9.17 7.86
N PHE A 80 -3.00 -10.18 8.58
CA PHE A 80 -2.91 -10.15 10.04
C PHE A 80 -2.03 -9.03 10.57
N ALA A 81 -1.02 -8.59 9.79
CA ALA A 81 -0.20 -7.43 10.13
C ALA A 81 -0.99 -6.11 10.20
N PHE A 82 -2.24 -6.12 9.71
CA PHE A 82 -3.11 -4.96 9.54
C PHE A 82 -4.46 -5.13 10.24
N GLU A 83 -4.59 -6.05 11.20
CA GLU A 83 -5.86 -6.44 11.82
C GLU A 83 -6.61 -5.28 12.53
N PHE A 84 -5.88 -4.25 12.97
CA PHE A 84 -6.45 -3.04 13.59
C PHE A 84 -6.72 -1.91 12.61
N THR A 85 -6.48 -2.15 11.31
CA THR A 85 -6.66 -1.17 10.26
C THR A 85 -7.85 -1.48 9.36
N HIS A 86 -8.32 -0.48 8.63
CA HIS A 86 -9.48 -0.65 7.74
C HIS A 86 -9.06 -1.13 6.35
N ASP A 87 -9.67 -2.22 5.88
CA ASP A 87 -9.58 -2.60 4.47
C ASP A 87 -10.26 -1.54 3.60
N ILE A 88 -9.50 -0.88 2.73
CA ILE A 88 -10.03 0.10 1.77
C ILE A 88 -9.86 -0.35 0.31
N THR A 89 -9.54 -1.62 0.07
CA THR A 89 -9.17 -2.19 -1.24
C THR A 89 -10.26 -1.94 -2.30
N GLU A 90 -11.49 -2.42 -2.08
CA GLU A 90 -12.58 -2.21 -3.05
C GLU A 90 -12.87 -0.73 -3.30
N TRP A 91 -12.83 0.09 -2.24
CA TRP A 91 -13.09 1.52 -2.36
C TRP A 91 -12.02 2.19 -3.22
N PHE A 92 -10.75 1.84 -3.01
CA PHE A 92 -9.62 2.42 -3.71
C PHE A 92 -9.71 2.15 -5.21
N TYR A 93 -9.84 0.87 -5.61
CA TYR A 93 -9.90 0.53 -7.04
C TYR A 93 -11.11 1.13 -7.75
N ARG A 94 -12.26 1.19 -7.07
CA ARG A 94 -13.44 1.89 -7.61
C ARG A 94 -13.19 3.38 -7.84
N GLU A 95 -12.36 4.03 -7.04
CA GLU A 95 -12.04 5.46 -7.20
C GLU A 95 -10.86 5.71 -8.15
N VAL A 96 -9.99 4.72 -8.38
CA VAL A 96 -8.91 4.81 -9.39
C VAL A 96 -9.46 4.77 -10.81
N ILE A 97 -10.54 4.02 -11.04
CA ILE A 97 -11.18 3.84 -12.36
C ILE A 97 -12.08 5.04 -12.75
N LYS A 98 -12.43 5.91 -11.79
CA LYS A 98 -13.29 7.09 -11.98
C LYS A 98 -12.52 8.34 -12.36
#